data_AF-R7UJQ8-F1
#
_entry.id   AF-R7UJQ8-F1
#
_cell.length_a   1.000
_cell.length_b   1.000
_cell.length_c   1.000
_cell.angle_alpha   90.00
_cell.angle_beta   90.00
_cell.angle_gamma   90.00
#
_symmetry.space_group_name_H-M   'P 1'
#
loop_
_entity.id
_entity.type
_entity.pdbx_description
1 polymer ?
#
loop_
_entity_poly.entity_id
_entity_poly.type
_entity_poly.pdbx_seq_one_letter_code
_entity_poly.pdbx_strand_id
1 'polypeptide(L)' 'RRIPFPILPDVKIELDELEAAGIIKKVTQPTYWCSPIVPVMKKSGRVRLCIDLKRL' A
#
# COMPACT_ATOMS: atom_id res chain seq x y z
N ARG A 1 -4.97 -4.19 8.71
CA ARG A 1 -5.02 -3.00 9.60
C ARG A 1 -5.93 -1.96 8.96
N ARG A 2 -6.63 -1.12 9.73
CA ARG A 2 -7.46 -0.04 9.19
C ARG A 2 -6.59 1.16 8.82
N ILE A 3 -6.76 1.67 7.61
CA ILE A 3 -6.11 2.90 7.15
C ILE A 3 -7.05 4.08 7.49
N PRO A 4 -6.55 5.18 8.10
CA PRO A 4 -7.34 6.39 8.30
C PRO A 4 -7.92 6.93 7.00
N PHE A 5 -9.18 7.37 7.04
CA PHE A 5 -9.89 7.85 5.86
C PHE A 5 -9.18 9.00 5.11
N PRO A 6 -8.59 10.01 5.79
CA PRO A 6 -7.94 11.13 5.11
C PRO A 6 -6.74 10.74 4.23
N ILE A 7 -6.04 9.64 4.54
CA ILE A 7 -4.84 9.22 3.82
C ILE A 7 -5.12 8.17 2.74
N LEU A 8 -6.36 7.69 2.63
CA LEU A 8 -6.75 6.72 1.59
C LEU A 8 -6.48 7.24 0.16
N PRO A 9 -6.75 8.52 -0.18
CA PRO A 9 -6.44 9.04 -1.52
C PRO A 9 -4.95 8.98 -1.83
N ASP A 10 -4.10 9.38 -0.87
CA ASP A 10 -2.65 9.38 -1.06
C ASP A 10 -2.08 7.96 -1.18
N VAL A 11 -2.62 7.01 -0.41
CA VAL A 11 -2.28 5.59 -0.54
C VAL A 11 -2.65 5.05 -1.92
N LYS A 12 -3.80 5.46 -2.46
CA LYS A 12 -4.25 5.03 -3.78
C LYS A 12 -3.33 5.56 -4.88
N ILE A 13 -2.94 6.83 -4.80
CA ILE A 13 -1.99 7.45 -5.74
C ILE A 13 -0.65 6.68 -5.76
N GLU A 14 -0.06 6.40 -4.59
CA GLU A 14 1.20 5.67 -4.52
C GLU A 14 1.07 4.24 -5.08
N LEU A 15 -0.05 3.54 -4.83
CA LEU A 15 -0.30 2.22 -5.42
C LEU A 15 -0.40 2.27 -6.95
N ASP A 16 -1.06 3.29 -7.49
CA ASP A 16 -1.21 3.46 -8.94
C ASP A 16 0.13 3.82 -9.60
N GLU A 17 0.97 4.65 -8.95
CA GLU A 17 2.35 4.94 -9.39
C GLU A 17 3.22 3.66 -9.39
N LEU A 18 3.12 2.83 -8.35
CA LEU A 18 3.87 1.57 -8.26
C LEU A 18 3.41 0.54 -9.29
N GLU A 19 2.11 0.48 -9.59
CA GLU A 19 1.56 -0.39 -10.64
C GLU A 19 1.99 0.10 -12.03
N ALA A 20 1.93 1.41 -12.29
CA ALA A 20 2.39 2.01 -13.55
C ALA A 20 3.90 1.83 -13.78
N ALA A 21 4.70 1.87 -12.70
CA ALA A 21 6.13 1.58 -12.74
C ALA A 21 6.45 0.08 -12.91
N GLY A 22 5.46 -0.80 -12.87
CA GLY A 22 5.64 -2.25 -12.99
C GLY A 22 6.25 -2.91 -11.74
N ILE A 23 6.25 -2.23 -10.59
CA ILE A 23 6.82 -2.74 -9.34
C ILE A 23 5.85 -3.71 -8.66
N ILE A 24 4.55 -3.42 -8.73
CA ILE A 24 3.48 -4.29 -8.22
C ILE A 24 2.48 -4.60 -9.33
N LYS A 25 1.64 -5.60 -9.08
CA LYS A 25 0.56 -5.99 -10.00
C LYS A 25 -0.72 -6.21 -9.21
N LYS A 26 -1.84 -5.75 -9.76
CA LYS A 26 -3.16 -6.08 -9.22
C LYS A 26 -3.45 -7.57 -9.31
N VAL A 27 -3.86 -8.15 -8.19
CA VAL A 27 -4.34 -9.53 -8.10
C VAL A 27 -5.87 -9.51 -8.12
N THR A 28 -6.47 -10.26 -9.05
CA THR A 28 -7.94 -10.31 -9.23
C THR A 28 -8.59 -11.55 -8.61
N GLN A 29 -7.79 -12.57 -8.29
CA GLN A 29 -8.25 -13.82 -7.68
C GLN A 29 -7.87 -13.87 -6.19
N PRO A 30 -8.64 -14.59 -5.36
CA PRO A 30 -8.27 -14.79 -3.97
C PRO A 30 -6.91 -15.48 -3.82
N THR A 31 -6.10 -15.02 -2.88
CA THR A 31 -4.82 -15.63 -2.51
C THR A 31 -4.88 -16.19 -1.10
N TYR A 32 -4.16 -17.29 -0.85
CA TYR A 32 -4.07 -17.92 0.48
C TYR A 32 -3.39 -17.05 1.53
N TRP A 33 -2.58 -16.09 1.07
CA TRP A 33 -1.81 -15.19 1.92
C TRP A 33 -2.15 -13.74 1.59
N CYS A 34 -2.15 -12.91 2.63
CA CYS A 34 -2.31 -11.47 2.54
C CYS A 34 -1.58 -10.81 3.71
N SER A 35 -0.72 -9.84 3.40
CA SER A 35 0.00 -9.05 4.40
C SER A 35 -0.54 -7.63 4.41
N PRO A 36 -0.84 -7.05 5.58
CA PRO A 36 -1.41 -5.72 5.64
C PRO A 36 -0.37 -4.65 5.30
N ILE A 37 -0.80 -3.63 4.56
CA ILE A 37 -0.01 -2.43 4.31
C ILE A 37 -0.13 -1.46 5.49
N VAL A 38 0.98 -0.78 5.79
CA VAL A 38 1.13 0.24 6.82
C VAL A 38 1.61 1.52 6.15
N PRO A 39 0.71 2.48 5.89
CA PRO A 39 1.09 3.78 5.34
C PRO A 39 1.73 4.65 6.42
N VAL A 40 2.82 5.33 6.08
CA VAL A 40 3.53 6.27 6.95
C VAL A 40 3.76 7.57 6.19
N MET A 41 3.42 8.71 6.79
CA MET A 41 3.68 10.02 6.18
C MET A 41 5.18 10.35 6.18
N LYS A 42 5.72 10.72 5.03
CA LYS A 42 7.07 11.29 4.90
C LYS A 42 7.03 12.76 5.32
N LYS A 43 8.19 13.32 5.70
CA LYS A 43 8.34 14.78 5.91
C LYS A 43 8.01 15.61 4.66
N SER A 44 8.11 15.00 3.47
CA SER A 44 7.75 15.63 2.20
C SER A 44 6.24 15.74 1.95
N GLY A 45 5.39 15.20 2.85
CA GLY A 45 3.93 15.15 2.68
C GLY A 45 3.42 13.97 1.84
N ARG A 46 4.31 13.18 1.22
CA ARG A 46 3.91 11.94 0.52
C ARG A 46 3.79 10.76 1.48
N VAL A 47 2.96 9.78 1.10
CA VAL A 47 2.88 8.50 1.81
C VAL A 47 4.08 7.61 1.46
N ARG A 48 4.56 6.86 2.43
CA ARG A 48 5.41 5.68 2.23
C ARG A 48 4.58 4.45 2.57
N LEU A 49 4.44 3.54 1.62
CA LEU A 49 3.81 2.25 1.87
C LEU A 49 4.85 1.27 2.41
N CYS A 50 4.61 0.73 3.60
CA CYS A 50 5.36 -0.38 4.18
C CYS A 50 4.46 -1.61 4.24
N ILE A 51 5.01 -2.82 4.10
CA ILE A 51 4.26 -4.06 4.29
C ILE A 51 4.68 -4.68 5.61
N ASP A 52 3.71 -5.07 6.44
CA ASP A 52 3.97 -5.80 7.68
C ASP A 52 4.20 -7.28 7.36
N LEU A 53 5.46 -7.67 7.15
CA LEU A 53 5.86 -9.03 6.80
C LEU A 53 6.13 -9.90 8.04
N LYS A 54 5.77 -9.47 9.25
CA LYS A 54 6.13 -10.16 10.50
C LYS A 54 5.55 -11.58 10.62
N ARG A 55 4.46 -11.88 9.91
CA ARG A 55 3.72 -13.15 9.98
C ARG A 55 3.76 -13.96 8.67
N LEU A 56 4.72 -13.64 7.80
CA LEU A 56 5.02 -14.46 6.62
C LEU A 56 5.92 -15.63 6.99
#